data_AF-A0A9P4T6F0-F1
#
_entry.id   AF-A0A9P4T6F0-F1
#
_cell.length_a   1.000
_cell.length_b   1.000
_cell.length_c   1.000
_cell.angle_alpha   90.00
_cell.angle_beta   90.00
_cell.angle_gamma   90.00
#
_symmetry.space_group_name_H-M   'P 1'
#
loop_
_entity.id
_entity.type
_entity.pdbx_description
1 polymer ?
#
loop_
_entity_poly.entity_id
_entity_poly.type
_entity_poly.pdbx_seq_one_letter_code
_entity_poly.pdbx_strand_id
1 'polypeptide(L)'
;MRFQLLSPLVALIPLASAVAIPQSILPTGQTVKQDIINIHNAVLALDAIVQAYDGGAFPTSLVDGTPILLGVAKIHEVNRAGYVHALAALPFSVEDTAEVIDTVTDTVNVSIPAATQHIKEKLAEFKRGLLVPAVIASLKLLEYDHDSFSAAVLAKANTGVGEAKIQEGYDGVANIHNAIQSAIDFYVANAL
;
A
#
# COMPACT_ATOMS: atom_id res chain seq x y z
N MET A 1 71.34 3.70 29.59
CA MET A 1 70.98 2.96 28.37
C MET A 1 69.92 1.91 28.71
N ARG A 2 68.69 2.08 28.23
CA ARG A 2 67.65 1.03 28.19
C ARG A 2 66.95 1.16 26.84
N PHE A 3 67.17 0.20 25.96
CA PHE A 3 66.44 0.02 24.71
C PHE A 3 65.07 -0.57 25.04
N GLN A 4 63.98 0.13 24.70
CA GLN A 4 62.65 -0.44 24.70
C GLN A 4 62.34 -0.93 23.28
N LEU A 5 62.17 -2.25 23.16
CA LEU A 5 61.76 -2.93 21.93
C LEU A 5 60.28 -2.63 21.67
N LEU A 6 59.99 -1.95 20.57
CA LEU A 6 58.64 -1.81 20.01
C LEU A 6 58.24 -3.16 19.39
N SER A 7 57.24 -3.84 19.97
CA SER A 7 56.56 -4.95 19.30
C SER A 7 55.51 -4.41 18.32
N PRO A 8 55.46 -4.85 17.05
CA PRO A 8 54.36 -4.53 16.17
C PRO A 8 53.20 -5.48 16.45
N LEU A 9 52.11 -4.94 16.99
CA LEU A 9 50.83 -5.64 17.11
C LEU A 9 50.23 -5.71 15.69
N VAL A 10 50.29 -6.88 15.05
CA VAL A 10 49.60 -7.14 13.78
C VAL A 10 48.10 -7.23 14.07
N ALA A 11 47.34 -6.19 13.69
CA ALA A 11 45.90 -6.21 13.74
C ALA A 11 45.35 -7.09 12.60
N LEU A 12 44.80 -8.26 12.93
CA LEU A 12 43.95 -9.02 12.01
C LEU A 12 42.64 -8.25 11.82
N ILE A 13 42.46 -7.64 10.65
CA ILE A 13 41.17 -7.11 10.22
C ILE A 13 40.34 -8.31 9.74
N PRO A 14 39.21 -8.64 10.36
CA PRO A 14 38.32 -9.65 9.83
C PRO A 14 37.72 -9.13 8.51
N LEU A 15 38.10 -9.74 7.40
CA LEU A 15 37.39 -9.59 6.13
C LEU A 15 36.00 -10.20 6.34
N ALA A 16 35.02 -9.36 6.67
CA ALA A 16 33.63 -9.73 6.60
C ALA A 16 33.31 -9.98 5.12
N SER A 17 33.22 -11.25 4.72
CA SER A 17 32.72 -11.62 3.41
C SER A 17 31.27 -11.17 3.31
N ALA A 18 31.02 -10.07 2.61
CA ALA A 18 29.67 -9.67 2.24
C ALA A 18 29.08 -10.81 1.40
N VAL A 19 28.07 -11.50 1.93
CA VAL A 19 27.31 -12.48 1.15
C VAL A 19 26.61 -11.69 0.06
N ALA A 20 27.09 -11.82 -1.18
CA ALA A 20 26.44 -11.23 -2.34
C ALA A 20 25.09 -11.94 -2.53
N ILE A 21 24.00 -11.26 -2.19
CA ILE A 21 22.64 -11.73 -2.48
C ILE A 21 22.51 -11.74 -4.01
N PRO A 22 22.19 -12.88 -4.65
CA PRO A 22 21.98 -12.92 -6.09
C PRO A 22 20.88 -11.92 -6.48
N GLN A 23 21.16 -11.03 -7.44
CA GLN A 23 20.16 -10.04 -7.87
C GLN A 23 18.87 -10.69 -8.40
N SER A 24 18.94 -11.94 -8.89
CA SER A 24 17.80 -12.71 -9.37
C SER A 24 16.77 -13.09 -8.30
N ILE A 25 17.09 -12.96 -7.02
CA ILE A 25 16.14 -13.23 -5.92
C ILE A 25 15.53 -11.95 -5.33
N LEU A 26 15.94 -10.77 -5.81
CA LEU A 26 15.34 -9.51 -5.38
C LEU A 26 14.05 -9.22 -6.17
N PRO A 27 13.04 -8.60 -5.55
CA PRO A 27 11.86 -8.13 -6.26
C PRO A 27 12.20 -7.19 -7.40
N THR A 28 11.40 -7.23 -8.46
CA THR A 28 11.52 -6.36 -9.64
C THR A 28 10.28 -5.46 -9.76
N GLY A 29 10.25 -4.56 -10.76
CA GLY A 29 9.05 -3.79 -11.04
C GLY A 29 7.88 -4.70 -11.44
N GLN A 30 8.14 -5.83 -12.11
CA GLN A 30 7.12 -6.86 -12.37
C GLN A 30 6.53 -7.46 -11.09
N THR A 31 7.33 -7.67 -10.04
CA THR A 31 6.82 -8.11 -8.72
C THR A 31 5.85 -7.07 -8.15
N VAL A 32 6.28 -5.80 -8.14
CA VAL A 32 5.47 -4.68 -7.64
C VAL A 32 4.19 -4.48 -8.46
N LYS A 33 4.28 -4.65 -9.79
CA LYS A 33 3.12 -4.65 -10.69
C LYS A 33 2.08 -5.69 -10.27
N GLN A 34 2.53 -6.91 -9.98
CA GLN A 34 1.65 -7.97 -9.50
C GLN A 34 1.04 -7.64 -8.13
N ASP A 35 1.80 -6.98 -7.24
CA ASP A 35 1.28 -6.55 -5.94
C ASP A 35 0.16 -5.49 -6.10
N ILE A 36 0.29 -4.56 -7.04
CA ILE A 36 -0.76 -3.58 -7.38
C ILE A 36 -2.03 -4.30 -7.87
N ILE A 37 -1.89 -5.31 -8.74
CA ILE A 37 -3.01 -6.14 -9.21
C ILE A 37 -3.67 -6.89 -8.03
N ASN A 38 -2.88 -7.40 -7.09
CA ASN A 38 -3.40 -8.09 -5.92
C ASN A 38 -4.21 -7.13 -5.02
N ILE A 39 -3.74 -5.89 -4.84
CA ILE A 39 -4.48 -4.84 -4.13
C ILE A 39 -5.78 -4.53 -4.86
N HIS A 40 -5.74 -4.32 -6.17
CA HIS A 40 -6.92 -4.07 -6.99
C HIS A 40 -7.98 -5.17 -6.81
N ASN A 41 -7.59 -6.44 -6.90
CA ASN A 41 -8.50 -7.57 -6.72
C ASN A 41 -9.09 -7.62 -5.29
N ALA A 42 -8.29 -7.32 -4.27
CA ALA A 42 -8.76 -7.24 -2.89
C ALA A 42 -9.74 -6.09 -2.68
N VAL A 43 -9.51 -4.93 -3.32
CA VAL A 43 -10.42 -3.78 -3.33
C VAL A 43 -11.74 -4.14 -3.98
N LEU A 44 -11.74 -4.77 -5.16
CA LEU A 44 -12.96 -5.22 -5.84
C LEU A 44 -13.76 -6.22 -5.00
N ALA A 45 -13.07 -7.14 -4.32
CA ALA A 45 -13.72 -8.11 -3.44
C ALA A 45 -14.38 -7.43 -2.23
N LEU A 46 -13.67 -6.50 -1.58
CA LEU A 46 -14.23 -5.71 -0.48
C LEU A 46 -15.41 -4.85 -0.97
N ASP A 47 -15.29 -4.22 -2.13
CA ASP A 47 -16.34 -3.36 -2.67
C ASP A 47 -17.64 -4.14 -2.91
N ALA A 48 -17.55 -5.36 -3.46
CA ALA A 48 -18.71 -6.24 -3.60
C ALA A 48 -19.37 -6.57 -2.25
N ILE A 49 -18.55 -6.82 -1.21
CA ILE A 49 -19.04 -7.07 0.16
C ILE A 49 -19.73 -5.82 0.72
N VAL A 50 -19.13 -4.64 0.53
CA VAL A 50 -19.70 -3.36 0.97
C VAL A 50 -21.03 -3.10 0.28
N GLN A 51 -21.10 -3.25 -1.05
CA GLN A 51 -22.34 -3.02 -1.79
C GLN A 51 -23.47 -3.96 -1.33
N ALA A 52 -23.15 -5.22 -1.03
CA ALA A 52 -24.08 -6.21 -0.50
C ALA A 52 -24.43 -6.03 0.99
N TYR A 53 -23.77 -5.13 1.70
CA TYR A 53 -24.02 -4.90 3.12
C TYR A 53 -25.33 -4.11 3.33
N ASP A 54 -26.37 -4.78 3.84
CA ASP A 54 -27.67 -4.17 4.12
C ASP A 54 -27.80 -3.57 5.53
N GLY A 55 -26.71 -3.65 6.30
CA GLY A 55 -26.69 -3.21 7.68
C GLY A 55 -27.38 -4.16 8.65
N GLY A 56 -27.39 -3.77 9.90
CA GLY A 56 -28.03 -4.47 11.00
C GLY A 56 -28.07 -3.56 12.22
N ALA A 57 -28.95 -3.83 13.18
CA ALA A 57 -28.87 -3.14 14.46
C ALA A 57 -27.71 -3.71 15.28
N PHE A 58 -27.12 -2.90 16.14
CA PHE A 58 -26.20 -3.44 17.14
C PHE A 58 -26.95 -4.42 18.07
N PRO A 59 -26.38 -5.60 18.42
CA PRO A 59 -25.02 -6.07 18.12
C PRO A 59 -24.90 -6.96 16.88
N THR A 60 -25.98 -7.31 16.17
CA THR A 60 -25.91 -8.21 15.00
C THR A 60 -25.05 -7.61 13.89
N SER A 61 -25.03 -6.28 13.78
CA SER A 61 -24.14 -5.53 12.91
C SER A 61 -22.66 -5.88 13.05
N LEU A 62 -22.20 -6.34 14.22
CA LEU A 62 -20.81 -6.77 14.41
C LEU A 62 -20.51 -8.06 13.62
N VAL A 63 -21.46 -9.00 13.63
CA VAL A 63 -21.36 -10.24 12.87
C VAL A 63 -21.48 -9.94 11.39
N ASP A 64 -22.50 -9.17 11.00
CA ASP A 64 -22.76 -8.81 9.60
C ASP A 64 -21.66 -7.93 9.00
N GLY A 65 -20.96 -7.15 9.82
CA GLY A 65 -19.81 -6.32 9.44
C GLY A 65 -18.46 -7.06 9.46
N THR A 66 -18.39 -8.29 9.98
CA THR A 66 -17.14 -9.07 10.01
C THR A 66 -16.53 -9.27 8.62
N PRO A 67 -17.30 -9.61 7.56
CA PRO A 67 -16.76 -9.72 6.20
C PRO A 67 -16.09 -8.45 5.69
N ILE A 68 -16.57 -7.27 6.09
CA ILE A 68 -15.97 -5.98 5.71
C ILE A 68 -14.60 -5.83 6.37
N LEU A 69 -14.50 -6.11 7.68
CA LEU A 69 -13.22 -6.05 8.40
C LEU A 69 -12.21 -7.07 7.87
N LEU A 70 -12.65 -8.27 7.48
CA LEU A 70 -11.79 -9.26 6.84
C LEU A 70 -11.30 -8.79 5.46
N GLY A 71 -12.16 -8.14 4.67
CA GLY A 71 -11.77 -7.54 3.40
C GLY A 71 -10.74 -6.41 3.58
N VAL A 72 -10.92 -5.54 4.58
CA VAL A 72 -9.93 -4.51 4.94
C VAL A 72 -8.59 -5.15 5.34
N ALA A 73 -8.62 -6.17 6.20
CA ALA A 73 -7.41 -6.89 6.60
C ALA A 73 -6.70 -7.53 5.40
N LYS A 74 -7.45 -8.02 4.41
CA LYS A 74 -6.87 -8.58 3.20
C LYS A 74 -6.18 -7.52 2.34
N ILE A 75 -6.79 -6.35 2.16
CA ILE A 75 -6.17 -5.23 1.43
C ILE A 75 -4.88 -4.79 2.14
N HIS A 76 -4.94 -4.63 3.47
CA HIS A 76 -3.76 -4.32 4.29
C HIS A 76 -2.65 -5.36 4.07
N GLU A 77 -2.95 -6.65 4.20
CA GLU A 77 -1.97 -7.73 4.03
C GLU A 77 -1.24 -7.64 2.68
N VAL A 78 -2.00 -7.55 1.56
CA VAL A 78 -1.40 -7.53 0.23
C VAL A 78 -0.68 -6.22 -0.06
N ASN A 79 -1.14 -5.09 0.48
CA ASN A 79 -0.42 -3.82 0.37
C ASN A 79 0.90 -3.88 1.14
N ARG A 80 0.90 -4.39 2.38
CA ARG A 80 2.12 -4.52 3.18
C ARG A 80 3.13 -5.46 2.54
N ALA A 81 2.69 -6.53 1.88
CA ALA A 81 3.55 -7.37 1.07
C ALA A 81 4.19 -6.56 -0.09
N GLY A 82 3.37 -5.81 -0.83
CA GLY A 82 3.84 -4.91 -1.90
C GLY A 82 4.84 -3.86 -1.42
N TYR A 83 4.60 -3.23 -0.27
CA TYR A 83 5.54 -2.30 0.35
C TYR A 83 6.89 -2.95 0.64
N VAL A 84 6.90 -4.16 1.22
CA VAL A 84 8.14 -4.89 1.51
C VAL A 84 8.88 -5.22 0.22
N HIS A 85 8.16 -5.66 -0.84
CA HIS A 85 8.77 -5.91 -2.13
C HIS A 85 9.35 -4.63 -2.76
N ALA A 86 8.62 -3.52 -2.72
CA ALA A 86 9.08 -2.24 -3.25
C ALA A 86 10.31 -1.72 -2.51
N LEU A 87 10.40 -1.86 -1.18
CA LEU A 87 11.61 -1.49 -0.43
C LEU A 87 12.83 -2.31 -0.88
N ALA A 88 12.65 -3.62 -1.01
CA ALA A 88 13.70 -4.57 -1.36
C ALA A 88 14.11 -4.54 -2.83
N ALA A 89 13.27 -3.99 -3.71
CA ALA A 89 13.54 -3.94 -5.14
C ALA A 89 14.77 -3.10 -5.48
N LEU A 90 15.47 -3.50 -6.54
CA LEU A 90 16.43 -2.62 -7.22
C LEU A 90 15.68 -1.50 -7.94
N PRO A 91 16.36 -0.39 -8.33
CA PRO A 91 15.77 0.59 -9.23
C PRO A 91 15.19 -0.10 -10.47
N PHE A 92 14.00 0.32 -10.88
CA PHE A 92 13.28 -0.29 -11.98
C PHE A 92 13.96 -0.02 -13.32
N SER A 93 13.70 -0.89 -14.29
CA SER A 93 13.96 -0.59 -15.68
C SER A 93 13.01 0.53 -16.16
N VAL A 94 13.30 1.13 -17.32
CA VAL A 94 12.38 2.10 -17.95
C VAL A 94 11.04 1.44 -18.29
N GLU A 95 11.08 0.21 -18.80
CA GLU A 95 9.90 -0.60 -19.14
C GLU A 95 9.07 -0.94 -17.90
N ASP A 96 9.70 -1.48 -16.86
CA ASP A 96 9.08 -1.79 -15.56
C ASP A 96 8.41 -0.55 -14.96
N THR A 97 9.06 0.61 -15.05
CA THR A 97 8.49 1.87 -14.54
C THR A 97 7.22 2.26 -15.31
N ALA A 98 7.25 2.18 -16.64
CA ALA A 98 6.08 2.44 -17.47
C ALA A 98 4.93 1.50 -17.11
N GLU A 99 5.21 0.19 -17.07
CA GLU A 99 4.20 -0.83 -16.80
C GLU A 99 3.59 -0.74 -15.39
N VAL A 100 4.40 -0.39 -14.38
CA VAL A 100 3.90 -0.17 -13.02
C VAL A 100 2.95 1.03 -12.99
N ILE A 101 3.30 2.14 -13.66
CA ILE A 101 2.46 3.32 -13.73
C ILE A 101 1.18 3.04 -14.51
N ASP A 102 1.27 2.40 -15.69
CA ASP A 102 0.10 1.95 -16.46
C ASP A 102 -0.82 1.09 -15.59
N THR A 103 -0.26 0.15 -14.84
CA THR A 103 -1.04 -0.74 -13.97
C THR A 103 -1.72 0.04 -12.84
N VAL A 104 -1.08 1.03 -12.23
CA VAL A 104 -1.75 1.91 -11.26
C VAL A 104 -2.93 2.64 -11.91
N THR A 105 -2.69 3.29 -13.05
CA THR A 105 -3.68 4.08 -13.79
C THR A 105 -4.89 3.25 -14.20
N ASP A 106 -4.67 2.04 -14.69
CA ASP A 106 -5.72 1.16 -15.23
C ASP A 106 -6.47 0.38 -14.15
N THR A 107 -5.94 0.27 -12.92
CA THR A 107 -6.50 -0.59 -11.88
C THR A 107 -6.88 0.18 -10.61
N VAL A 108 -5.96 0.32 -9.65
CA VAL A 108 -6.22 0.88 -8.32
C VAL A 108 -6.64 2.35 -8.36
N ASN A 109 -6.20 3.10 -9.37
CA ASN A 109 -6.62 4.48 -9.60
C ASN A 109 -8.11 4.59 -10.04
N VAL A 110 -8.71 3.47 -10.47
CA VAL A 110 -10.13 3.37 -10.80
C VAL A 110 -10.90 2.69 -9.67
N SER A 111 -10.43 1.54 -9.19
CA SER A 111 -11.19 0.73 -8.24
C SER A 111 -11.26 1.36 -6.85
N ILE A 112 -10.22 2.04 -6.37
CA ILE A 112 -10.24 2.63 -5.02
C ILE A 112 -11.21 3.82 -4.96
N PRO A 113 -11.19 4.80 -5.87
CA PRO A 113 -12.18 5.88 -5.86
C PRO A 113 -13.64 5.40 -6.00
N ALA A 114 -13.88 4.34 -6.78
CA ALA A 114 -15.22 3.75 -6.86
C ALA A 114 -15.64 3.11 -5.53
N ALA A 115 -14.76 2.31 -4.92
CA ALA A 115 -15.05 1.65 -3.65
C ALA A 115 -15.25 2.65 -2.50
N THR A 116 -14.51 3.75 -2.45
CA THR A 116 -14.71 4.78 -1.41
C THR A 116 -16.06 5.48 -1.58
N GLN A 117 -16.55 5.64 -2.81
CA GLN A 117 -17.89 6.16 -3.08
C GLN A 117 -18.99 5.20 -2.59
N HIS A 118 -18.90 3.91 -2.88
CA HIS A 118 -19.87 2.92 -2.37
C HIS A 118 -19.82 2.79 -0.84
N ILE A 119 -18.63 2.89 -0.22
CA ILE A 119 -18.52 2.95 1.24
C ILE A 119 -19.27 4.17 1.78
N LYS A 120 -19.17 5.36 1.17
CA LYS A 120 -19.92 6.55 1.61
C LYS A 120 -21.44 6.37 1.48
N GLU A 121 -21.90 5.68 0.45
CA GLU A 121 -23.32 5.39 0.23
C GLU A 121 -23.93 4.52 1.34
N LYS A 122 -23.12 3.72 2.03
CA LYS A 122 -23.53 2.88 3.17
C LYS A 122 -23.55 3.60 4.53
N LEU A 123 -23.53 4.93 4.55
CA LEU A 123 -23.52 5.71 5.80
C LEU A 123 -24.65 5.31 6.75
N ALA A 124 -25.87 5.16 6.23
CA ALA A 124 -27.04 4.86 7.06
C ALA A 124 -26.93 3.48 7.72
N GLU A 125 -26.43 2.48 6.99
CA GLU A 125 -26.21 1.12 7.44
C GLU A 125 -25.14 1.07 8.53
N PHE A 126 -24.01 1.75 8.31
CA PHE A 126 -22.94 1.80 9.30
C PHE A 126 -23.32 2.60 10.55
N LYS A 127 -24.14 3.66 10.42
CA LYS A 127 -24.71 4.36 11.59
C LYS A 127 -25.62 3.45 12.39
N ARG A 128 -26.54 2.74 11.73
CA ARG A 128 -27.47 1.80 12.35
C ARG A 128 -26.74 0.72 13.14
N GLY A 129 -25.60 0.26 12.61
CA GLY A 129 -24.77 -0.76 13.23
C GLY A 129 -23.74 -0.25 14.25
N LEU A 130 -23.65 1.07 14.49
CA LEU A 130 -22.60 1.72 15.30
C LEU A 130 -21.17 1.41 14.80
N LEU A 131 -21.00 1.21 13.50
CA LEU A 131 -19.72 0.82 12.86
C LEU A 131 -18.93 1.99 12.28
N VAL A 132 -19.46 3.22 12.29
CA VAL A 132 -18.76 4.41 11.77
C VAL A 132 -17.32 4.57 12.30
N PRO A 133 -17.04 4.38 13.60
CA PRO A 133 -15.65 4.44 14.10
C PRO A 133 -14.74 3.38 13.48
N ALA A 134 -15.25 2.17 13.22
CA ALA A 134 -14.49 1.11 12.59
C ALA A 134 -14.20 1.44 11.12
N VAL A 135 -15.18 2.00 10.38
CA VAL A 135 -14.99 2.47 9.00
C VAL A 135 -13.89 3.53 8.92
N ILE A 136 -13.91 4.53 9.82
CA ILE A 136 -12.86 5.56 9.88
C ILE A 136 -11.49 4.96 10.16
N ALA A 137 -11.39 4.03 11.12
CA ALA A 137 -10.13 3.37 11.46
C ALA A 137 -9.59 2.53 10.30
N SER A 138 -10.46 1.80 9.60
CA SER A 138 -10.11 1.03 8.40
C SER A 138 -9.59 1.92 7.28
N LEU A 139 -10.29 3.03 6.97
CA LEU A 139 -9.85 3.95 5.92
C LEU A 139 -8.49 4.58 6.23
N LYS A 140 -8.26 5.00 7.49
CA LYS A 140 -6.96 5.55 7.92
C LYS A 140 -5.81 4.55 7.83
N LEU A 141 -6.07 3.29 8.16
CA LEU A 141 -5.09 2.22 7.99
C LEU A 141 -4.70 2.08 6.50
N LEU A 142 -5.72 2.02 5.63
CA LEU A 142 -5.50 1.82 4.19
C LEU A 142 -4.89 3.06 3.51
N GLU A 143 -5.16 4.26 4.01
CA GLU A 143 -4.48 5.49 3.58
C GLU A 143 -2.99 5.46 3.91
N TYR A 144 -2.63 5.08 5.14
CA TYR A 144 -1.24 4.91 5.54
C TYR A 144 -0.51 3.85 4.69
N ASP A 145 -1.19 2.73 4.43
CA ASP A 145 -0.68 1.67 3.56
C ASP A 145 -0.45 2.18 2.13
N HIS A 146 -1.42 2.90 1.55
CA HIS A 146 -1.33 3.53 0.23
C HIS A 146 -0.14 4.49 0.14
N ASP A 147 -0.03 5.44 1.06
CA ASP A 147 1.00 6.48 1.03
C ASP A 147 2.40 5.87 1.20
N SER A 148 2.56 4.93 2.13
CA SER A 148 3.85 4.27 2.36
C SER A 148 4.28 3.37 1.20
N PHE A 149 3.35 2.61 0.60
CA PHE A 149 3.63 1.81 -0.58
C PHE A 149 3.97 2.69 -1.79
N SER A 150 3.17 3.71 -2.05
CA SER A 150 3.38 4.63 -3.18
C SER A 150 4.75 5.32 -3.10
N ALA A 151 5.15 5.79 -1.91
CA ALA A 151 6.47 6.39 -1.71
C ALA A 151 7.60 5.40 -2.00
N ALA A 152 7.48 4.14 -1.55
CA ALA A 152 8.47 3.11 -1.81
C ALA A 152 8.59 2.77 -3.31
N VAL A 153 7.47 2.71 -4.04
CA VAL A 153 7.44 2.46 -5.50
C VAL A 153 8.07 3.61 -6.27
N LEU A 154 7.67 4.86 -5.98
CA LEU A 154 8.21 6.05 -6.65
C LEU A 154 9.72 6.20 -6.45
N ALA A 155 10.25 5.79 -5.28
CA ALA A 155 11.69 5.79 -5.02
C ALA A 155 12.49 4.82 -5.92
N LYS A 156 11.82 3.87 -6.60
CA LYS A 156 12.45 2.94 -7.54
C LYS A 156 12.24 3.33 -9.01
N ALA A 157 11.36 4.30 -9.29
CA ALA A 157 11.00 4.69 -10.64
C ALA A 157 12.21 5.20 -11.44
N ASN A 158 12.27 4.83 -12.71
CA ASN A 158 13.29 5.25 -13.65
C ASN A 158 12.83 6.46 -14.46
N THR A 159 13.50 7.60 -14.29
CA THR A 159 13.14 8.85 -14.97
C THR A 159 13.33 8.81 -16.50
N GLY A 160 14.02 7.80 -17.03
CA GLY A 160 14.15 7.56 -18.47
C GLY A 160 12.82 7.28 -19.18
N VAL A 161 11.74 6.99 -18.44
CA VAL A 161 10.37 6.87 -18.99
C VAL A 161 9.78 8.22 -19.44
N GLY A 162 10.39 9.34 -19.02
CA GLY A 162 9.97 10.69 -19.35
C GLY A 162 9.11 11.34 -18.27
N GLU A 163 9.23 12.67 -18.16
CA GLU A 163 8.59 13.48 -17.12
C GLU A 163 7.06 13.33 -17.09
N ALA A 164 6.42 13.31 -18.26
CA ALA A 164 4.97 13.17 -18.37
C ALA A 164 4.49 11.84 -17.75
N LYS A 165 5.21 10.74 -17.96
CA LYS A 165 4.82 9.44 -17.42
C LYS A 165 5.07 9.36 -15.91
N ILE A 166 6.17 9.95 -15.43
CA ILE A 166 6.40 10.09 -13.98
C ILE A 166 5.29 10.94 -13.32
N GLN A 167 4.88 12.03 -13.96
CA GLN A 167 3.79 12.87 -13.46
C GLN A 167 2.47 12.11 -13.40
N GLU A 168 2.16 11.28 -14.41
CA GLU A 168 0.98 10.41 -14.38
C GLU A 168 0.98 9.49 -13.15
N GLY A 169 2.13 8.93 -12.78
CA GLY A 169 2.28 8.14 -11.56
C GLY A 169 1.98 8.95 -10.30
N TYR A 170 2.49 10.19 -10.19
CA TYR A 170 2.17 11.07 -9.07
C TYR A 170 0.69 11.43 -9.00
N ASP A 171 0.07 11.71 -10.14
CA ASP A 171 -1.35 12.06 -10.23
C ASP A 171 -2.23 10.89 -9.79
N GLY A 172 -1.87 9.65 -10.17
CA GLY A 172 -2.53 8.44 -9.70
C GLY A 172 -2.45 8.27 -8.18
N VAL A 173 -1.26 8.47 -7.59
CA VAL A 173 -1.07 8.42 -6.13
C VAL A 173 -1.92 9.47 -5.42
N ALA A 174 -1.92 10.71 -5.92
CA ALA A 174 -2.66 11.81 -5.34
C ALA A 174 -4.18 11.59 -5.43
N ASN A 175 -4.68 11.09 -6.57
CA ASN A 175 -6.11 10.81 -6.74
C ASN A 175 -6.60 9.73 -5.76
N ILE A 176 -5.86 8.64 -5.61
CA ILE A 176 -6.20 7.56 -4.66
C ILE A 176 -6.18 8.09 -3.22
N HIS A 177 -5.14 8.83 -2.83
CA HIS A 177 -5.04 9.44 -1.50
C HIS A 177 -6.25 10.33 -1.22
N ASN A 178 -6.54 11.26 -2.12
CA ASN A 178 -7.66 12.18 -1.99
C ASN A 178 -9.01 11.46 -1.90
N ALA A 179 -9.19 10.36 -2.62
CA ALA A 179 -10.42 9.57 -2.56
C ALA A 179 -10.61 8.89 -1.20
N ILE A 180 -9.53 8.36 -0.59
CA ILE A 180 -9.58 7.75 0.75
C ILE A 180 -9.80 8.85 1.80
N GLN A 181 -9.03 9.94 1.76
CA GLN A 181 -9.15 11.08 2.68
C GLN A 181 -10.57 11.69 2.61
N SER A 182 -11.14 11.84 1.41
CA SER A 182 -12.50 12.34 1.24
C SER A 182 -13.55 11.44 1.92
N ALA A 183 -13.38 10.11 1.88
CA ALA A 183 -14.26 9.21 2.60
C ALA A 183 -14.08 9.31 4.11
N ILE A 184 -12.84 9.44 4.60
CA ILE A 184 -12.55 9.67 6.03
C ILE A 184 -13.28 10.94 6.50
N ASP A 185 -13.07 12.06 5.80
CA ASP A 185 -13.66 13.35 6.15
C ASP A 185 -15.19 13.30 6.12
N PHE A 186 -15.75 12.62 5.13
CA PHE A 186 -17.19 12.40 5.05
C PHE A 186 -17.73 11.67 6.29
N TYR A 187 -17.09 10.58 6.71
CA TYR A 187 -17.53 9.83 7.90
C TYR A 187 -17.31 10.61 9.20
N VAL A 188 -16.21 11.35 9.32
CA VAL A 188 -15.95 12.22 10.48
C VAL A 188 -17.01 13.31 10.58
N ALA A 189 -17.34 13.99 9.48
CA ALA A 189 -18.35 15.04 9.44
C ALA A 189 -19.76 14.52 9.75
N ASN A 190 -20.01 13.24 9.50
CA ASN A 190 -21.31 12.60 9.69
C ASN A 190 -21.32 11.61 10.88
N ALA A 191 -20.36 11.65 11.80
CA ALA A 191 -20.25 10.66 12.88
C ALA A 191 -21.36 10.75 13.95
N LEU A 192 -22.19 11.80 13.91
CA LEU A 192 -23.30 12.07 14.84
C LEU A 192 -24.66 11.67 14.25
#